data_AF-A0A3D0SVJ8-F1
#
_entry.id   AF-A0A3D0SVJ8-F1
#
_cell.length_a   1.000
_cell.length_b   1.000
_cell.length_c   1.000
_cell.angle_alpha   90.00
_cell.angle_beta   90.00
_cell.angle_gamma   90.00
#
_symmetry.space_group_name_H-M   'P 1'
#
loop_
_entity.id
_entity.type
_entity.pdbx_description
1 polymer ?
#
loop_
_entity_poly.entity_id
_entity_poly.type
_entity_poly.pdbx_seq_one_letter_code
_entity_poly.pdbx_strand_id
1 'polypeptide(L)'
;MNPEHYPRRILLCVAGLSPQIVTETLYALTVTGEPRFIPTEIHLLTTAEGAERARLTLLSEEPGWFQRLRREHGLPDIRFTLDHIHILRDGEGRLLRDIRSVADNEAIANTITAKVRALTADPDSAIHASIAGGRKTMGFYLGYALSLFGRPQDRLSHVLVSSPFESNPNFFYPAPVERVIFATGPDQRPLDASDAEVTLADIPFVRLRDGLQESLLRAGASFGDAVRQAQHNLAPPRLTLDVATCRVRCGETVLRLTPISFAWLAWFARRALAGLPP
;
A
#
# COMPACT_ATOMS: atom_id res chain seq x y z
N MET A 1 -15.14 -7.93 -9.22
CA MET A 1 -14.36 -6.82 -9.84
C MET A 1 -13.08 -7.42 -10.36
N ASN A 2 -12.79 -7.21 -11.64
CA ASN A 2 -11.72 -7.84 -12.40
C ASN A 2 -10.62 -6.78 -12.63
N PRO A 3 -9.57 -6.71 -11.77
CA PRO A 3 -8.57 -5.65 -11.80
C PRO A 3 -7.81 -5.56 -13.13
N GLU A 4 -7.66 -6.68 -13.83
CA GLU A 4 -6.99 -6.82 -15.12
C GLU A 4 -7.69 -6.06 -16.26
N HIS A 5 -8.98 -5.74 -16.12
CA HIS A 5 -9.74 -5.02 -17.15
C HIS A 5 -9.69 -3.49 -17.01
N TYR A 6 -9.04 -2.96 -15.97
CA TYR A 6 -8.92 -1.51 -15.81
C TYR A 6 -7.93 -0.92 -16.82
N PRO A 7 -8.22 0.27 -17.38
CA PRO A 7 -7.33 0.91 -18.35
C PRO A 7 -5.99 1.31 -17.72
N ARG A 8 -6.01 1.70 -16.44
CA ARG A 8 -4.81 2.03 -15.68
C ARG A 8 -4.57 0.96 -14.61
N ARG A 9 -3.50 0.19 -14.76
CA ARG A 9 -3.11 -0.88 -13.84
C ARG A 9 -1.79 -0.55 -13.22
N ILE A 10 -1.74 -0.53 -11.89
CA ILE A 10 -0.61 0.02 -11.14
C ILE A 10 -0.03 -1.09 -10.28
N LEU A 11 1.25 -1.40 -10.46
CA LEU A 11 2.00 -2.15 -9.47
C LEU A 11 2.67 -1.17 -8.50
N LEU A 12 2.27 -1.19 -7.23
CA LEU A 12 2.85 -0.36 -6.19
C LEU A 12 3.72 -1.20 -5.25
N CYS A 13 5.03 -0.99 -5.27
CA CYS A 13 5.97 -1.72 -4.42
C CYS A 13 6.58 -0.82 -3.35
N VAL A 14 6.85 -1.39 -2.19
CA VAL A 14 7.85 -0.86 -1.24
C VAL A 14 9.12 -1.69 -1.34
N ALA A 15 10.29 -1.05 -1.33
CA ALA A 15 11.56 -1.76 -1.32
C ALA A 15 12.57 -1.14 -0.37
N GLY A 16 13.44 -2.00 0.15
CA GLY A 16 14.61 -1.61 0.94
C GLY A 16 15.85 -1.73 0.08
N LEU A 17 16.78 -2.57 0.54
CA LEU A 17 18.06 -2.80 -0.14
C LEU A 17 17.98 -3.81 -1.29
N SER A 18 16.84 -4.48 -1.44
CA SER A 18 16.60 -5.52 -2.45
C SER A 18 15.53 -5.07 -3.45
N PRO A 19 15.91 -4.34 -4.52
CA PRO A 19 14.98 -3.92 -5.57
C PRO A 19 14.44 -5.09 -6.43
N GLN A 20 15.05 -6.27 -6.34
CA GLN A 20 14.63 -7.52 -6.99
C GLN A 20 13.13 -7.80 -6.80
N ILE A 21 12.58 -7.40 -5.67
CA ILE A 21 11.17 -7.60 -5.32
C ILE A 21 10.20 -7.05 -6.37
N VAL A 22 10.62 -6.02 -7.11
CA VAL A 22 9.84 -5.42 -8.20
C VAL A 22 9.72 -6.41 -9.36
N THR A 23 10.83 -7.02 -9.79
CA THR A 23 10.84 -7.97 -10.90
C THR A 23 10.25 -9.32 -10.50
N GLU A 24 10.48 -9.78 -9.27
CA GLU A 24 9.87 -11.00 -8.73
C GLU A 24 8.33 -10.88 -8.69
N THR A 25 7.82 -9.76 -8.17
CA THR A 25 6.37 -9.49 -8.13
C THR A 25 5.81 -9.36 -9.54
N LEU A 26 6.49 -8.61 -10.44
CA LEU A 26 6.04 -8.44 -11.81
C LEU A 26 5.99 -9.77 -12.57
N TYR A 27 7.02 -10.61 -12.41
CA TYR A 27 7.05 -11.95 -12.99
C TYR A 27 5.84 -12.75 -12.54
N ALA A 28 5.59 -12.80 -11.23
CA ALA A 28 4.50 -13.61 -10.72
C ALA A 28 3.11 -13.08 -11.11
N LEU A 29 2.94 -11.76 -11.28
CA LEU A 29 1.67 -11.19 -11.75
C LEU A 29 1.40 -11.47 -13.24
N THR A 30 2.45 -11.57 -14.04
CA THR A 30 2.34 -11.56 -15.52
C THR A 30 2.58 -12.92 -16.16
N VAL A 31 3.41 -13.77 -15.55
CA VAL A 31 3.82 -15.07 -16.09
C VAL A 31 3.03 -16.21 -15.44
N THR A 32 3.03 -16.26 -14.10
CA THR A 32 2.38 -17.35 -13.34
C THR A 32 1.00 -16.99 -12.78
N GLY A 33 0.62 -15.71 -12.81
CA GLY A 33 -0.64 -15.22 -12.24
C GLY A 33 -1.88 -15.61 -13.05
N GLU A 34 -2.93 -15.98 -12.33
CA GLU A 34 -4.24 -16.41 -12.86
C GLU A 34 -5.36 -15.71 -12.05
N PRO A 35 -6.11 -14.74 -12.61
CA PRO A 35 -5.91 -14.12 -13.93
C PRO A 35 -4.63 -13.27 -13.98
N ARG A 36 -4.03 -13.15 -15.16
CA ARG A 36 -2.85 -12.31 -15.36
C ARG A 36 -3.15 -10.84 -15.12
N PHE A 37 -2.30 -10.18 -14.35
CA PHE A 37 -2.35 -8.74 -14.14
C PHE A 37 -1.10 -8.08 -14.73
N ILE A 38 -1.23 -7.50 -15.92
CA ILE A 38 -0.13 -6.76 -16.57
C ILE A 38 -0.23 -5.27 -16.21
N PRO A 39 0.63 -4.74 -15.34
CA PRO A 39 0.57 -3.33 -14.97
C PRO A 39 0.90 -2.44 -16.17
N THR A 40 0.24 -1.29 -16.27
CA THR A 40 0.60 -0.22 -17.21
C THR A 40 1.71 0.68 -16.69
N GLU A 41 1.90 0.70 -15.37
CA GLU A 41 2.96 1.44 -14.70
C GLU A 41 3.34 0.80 -13.36
N ILE A 42 4.57 1.05 -12.93
CA ILE A 42 5.10 0.58 -11.65
C ILE A 42 5.50 1.80 -10.84
N HIS A 43 5.16 1.84 -9.56
CA HIS A 43 5.62 2.84 -8.61
C HIS A 43 6.42 2.17 -7.49
N LEU A 44 7.58 2.72 -7.17
CA LEU A 44 8.45 2.22 -6.11
C LEU A 44 8.57 3.24 -4.98
N LEU A 45 8.19 2.87 -3.77
CA LEU A 45 8.41 3.66 -2.55
C LEU A 45 9.64 3.10 -1.81
N THR A 46 10.68 3.91 -1.64
CA THR A 46 11.96 3.43 -1.07
C THR A 46 12.80 4.55 -0.46
N THR A 47 13.90 4.22 0.22
CA THR A 47 14.88 5.20 0.71
C THR A 47 15.83 5.65 -0.41
N ALA A 48 16.65 6.67 -0.17
CA ALA A 48 17.61 7.15 -1.14
C ALA A 48 18.61 6.05 -1.58
N GLU A 49 19.03 5.18 -0.65
CA GLU A 49 19.89 4.04 -0.98
C GLU A 49 19.15 3.01 -1.85
N GLY A 50 17.92 2.65 -1.49
CA GLY A 50 17.12 1.71 -2.28
C GLY A 50 16.79 2.25 -3.68
N ALA A 51 16.58 3.56 -3.81
CA ALA A 51 16.38 4.23 -5.09
C ALA A 51 17.61 4.12 -5.99
N GLU A 52 18.81 4.34 -5.44
CA GLU A 52 20.04 4.21 -6.22
C GLU A 52 20.28 2.77 -6.67
N ARG A 53 20.01 1.79 -5.80
CA ARG A 53 20.08 0.37 -6.18
C ARG A 53 19.07 0.03 -7.28
N ALA A 54 17.82 0.47 -7.14
CA ALA A 54 16.79 0.24 -8.16
C ALA A 54 17.16 0.89 -9.50
N ARG A 55 17.69 2.12 -9.48
CA ARG A 55 18.21 2.78 -10.68
C ARG A 55 19.29 1.93 -11.34
N LEU A 56 20.30 1.54 -10.57
CA LEU A 56 21.47 0.83 -11.09
C LEU A 56 21.14 -0.58 -11.59
N THR A 57 20.26 -1.33 -10.92
CA THR A 57 19.99 -2.73 -11.25
C THR A 57 18.78 -2.93 -12.15
N LEU A 58 17.71 -2.15 -11.96
CA LEU A 58 16.47 -2.32 -12.72
C LEU A 58 16.41 -1.42 -13.96
N LEU A 59 16.86 -0.16 -13.86
CA LEU A 59 16.63 0.87 -14.88
C LEU A 59 17.85 1.20 -15.76
N SER A 60 19.07 0.83 -15.38
CA SER A 60 20.25 0.99 -16.23
C SER A 60 20.10 0.24 -17.55
N GLU A 61 20.87 0.62 -18.58
CA GLU A 61 20.94 -0.16 -19.82
C GLU A 61 21.46 -1.58 -19.57
N GLU A 62 22.50 -1.68 -18.74
CA GLU A 62 23.04 -2.93 -18.21
C GLU A 62 23.26 -2.79 -16.70
N PRO A 63 22.78 -3.75 -15.86
CA PRO A 63 22.12 -4.99 -16.25
C PRO A 63 20.64 -4.83 -16.66
N GLY A 64 19.96 -3.75 -16.28
CA GLY A 64 18.62 -3.39 -16.78
C GLY A 64 17.55 -4.45 -16.58
N TRP A 65 17.49 -5.06 -15.40
CA TRP A 65 16.70 -6.28 -15.15
C TRP A 65 15.20 -6.12 -15.41
N PHE A 66 14.64 -4.92 -15.25
CA PHE A 66 13.23 -4.67 -15.57
C PHE A 66 12.97 -4.78 -17.09
N GLN A 67 13.79 -4.12 -17.91
CA GLN A 67 13.66 -4.19 -19.37
C GLN A 67 14.04 -5.57 -19.90
N ARG A 68 14.94 -6.28 -19.22
CA ARG A 68 15.28 -7.66 -19.54
C ARG A 68 14.09 -8.59 -19.31
N LEU A 69 13.42 -8.52 -18.15
CA LEU A 69 12.21 -9.30 -17.86
C LEU A 69 11.13 -9.07 -18.92
N ARG A 70 10.86 -7.80 -19.26
CA ARG A 70 9.89 -7.44 -20.29
C ARG A 70 10.20 -8.10 -21.64
N ARG A 71 11.46 -8.04 -22.08
CA ARG A 71 11.89 -8.63 -23.36
C ARG A 71 11.82 -10.16 -23.33
N GLU A 72 12.33 -10.78 -22.27
CA GLU A 72 12.39 -12.24 -22.11
C GLU A 72 11.00 -12.89 -22.06
N HIS A 73 9.99 -12.20 -21.51
CA HIS A 73 8.61 -12.71 -21.40
C HIS A 73 7.61 -12.04 -22.35
N GLY A 74 8.06 -11.23 -23.31
CA GLY A 74 7.19 -10.59 -24.31
C GLY A 74 6.14 -9.65 -23.73
N LEU A 75 6.45 -8.97 -22.61
CA LEU A 75 5.51 -8.05 -21.97
C LEU A 75 5.36 -6.74 -22.77
N PRO A 76 4.14 -6.16 -22.82
CA PRO A 76 3.89 -4.88 -23.48
C PRO A 76 4.64 -3.74 -22.76
N ASP A 77 4.47 -2.51 -23.25
CA ASP A 77 5.07 -1.36 -22.58
C ASP A 77 4.49 -1.12 -21.19
N ILE A 78 5.38 -0.95 -20.22
CA ILE A 78 5.07 -0.72 -18.82
C ILE A 78 5.92 0.47 -18.38
N ARG A 79 5.27 1.56 -17.95
CA ARG A 79 5.97 2.76 -17.53
C ARG A 79 6.64 2.55 -16.17
N PHE A 80 7.97 2.52 -16.17
CA PHE A 80 8.77 2.51 -14.96
C PHE A 80 10.08 3.25 -15.23
N THR A 81 10.14 4.50 -14.77
CA THR A 81 11.26 5.42 -14.96
C THR A 81 11.67 6.02 -13.62
N LEU A 82 12.69 6.89 -13.60
CA LEU A 82 13.13 7.58 -12.39
C LEU A 82 12.01 8.35 -11.68
N ASP A 83 11.07 8.95 -12.43
CA ASP A 83 9.93 9.68 -11.85
C ASP A 83 8.96 8.78 -11.08
N HIS A 84 9.07 7.47 -11.29
CA HIS A 84 8.27 6.46 -10.62
C HIS A 84 8.95 5.90 -9.36
N ILE A 85 10.20 6.30 -9.07
CA ILE A 85 10.91 5.98 -7.84
C ILE A 85 10.71 7.12 -6.84
N HIS A 86 9.82 6.88 -5.88
CA HIS A 86 9.42 7.84 -4.84
C HIS A 86 10.32 7.68 -3.63
N ILE A 87 11.31 8.55 -3.51
CA ILE A 87 12.22 8.57 -2.36
C ILE A 87 11.49 9.13 -1.13
N LEU A 88 11.48 8.35 -0.05
CA LEU A 88 10.88 8.70 1.23
C LEU A 88 11.61 9.87 1.89
N ARG A 89 10.86 10.73 2.59
CA ARG A 89 11.35 11.95 3.23
C ARG A 89 11.07 11.94 4.73
N ASP A 90 11.90 12.64 5.49
CA ASP A 90 11.68 12.91 6.91
C ASP A 90 10.67 14.06 7.14
N GLY A 91 10.41 14.39 8.40
CA GLY A 91 9.48 15.47 8.79
C GLY A 91 9.91 16.86 8.31
N GLU A 92 11.20 17.06 8.04
CA GLU A 92 11.76 18.30 7.49
C GLU A 92 11.84 18.28 5.94
N GLY A 93 11.33 17.22 5.30
CA GLY A 93 11.31 17.06 3.84
C GLY A 93 12.64 16.61 3.23
N ARG A 94 13.64 16.24 4.03
CA ARG A 94 14.94 15.73 3.55
C ARG A 94 14.81 14.27 3.14
N LEU A 95 15.60 13.84 2.14
CA LEU A 95 15.59 12.47 1.66
C LEU A 95 16.14 11.52 2.73
N LEU A 96 15.37 10.48 3.08
CA LEU A 96 15.80 9.45 4.02
C LEU A 96 16.77 8.48 3.35
N ARG A 97 17.97 8.34 3.90
CA ARG A 97 18.91 7.27 3.50
C ARG A 97 18.51 5.92 4.10
N ASP A 98 18.05 5.95 5.35
CA ASP A 98 17.59 4.80 6.12
C ASP A 98 16.55 5.28 7.17
N ILE A 99 15.75 4.35 7.71
CA ILE A 99 14.66 4.62 8.67
C ILE A 99 15.13 4.16 10.06
N ARG A 100 15.45 5.10 10.95
CA ARG A 100 16.08 4.78 12.23
C ARG A 100 15.35 5.35 13.44
N SER A 101 14.55 6.39 13.26
CA SER A 101 13.84 7.06 14.34
C SER A 101 12.32 6.81 14.32
N VAL A 102 11.65 7.14 15.42
CA VAL A 102 10.17 7.15 15.49
C VAL A 102 9.61 8.21 14.53
N ALA A 103 10.23 9.40 14.49
CA ALA A 103 9.83 10.47 13.59
C ALA A 103 9.94 10.05 12.11
N ASP A 104 10.99 9.30 11.74
CA ASP A 104 11.13 8.76 10.38
C ASP A 104 9.94 7.83 10.05
N ASN A 105 9.54 6.97 10.99
CA ASN A 105 8.41 6.06 10.77
C ASN A 105 7.09 6.82 10.59
N GLU A 106 6.84 7.87 11.36
CA GLU A 106 5.65 8.72 11.20
C GLU A 106 5.65 9.45 9.84
N ALA A 107 6.78 10.03 9.45
CA ALA A 107 6.93 10.70 8.15
C ALA A 107 6.70 9.73 6.97
N ILE A 108 7.19 8.50 7.11
CA ILE A 108 7.01 7.45 6.10
C ILE A 108 5.57 6.96 6.04
N ALA A 109 4.90 6.79 7.19
CA ALA A 109 3.48 6.46 7.24
C ALA A 109 2.66 7.50 6.47
N ASN A 110 2.95 8.78 6.68
CA ASN A 110 2.29 9.89 5.98
C ASN A 110 2.58 9.86 4.47
N THR A 111 3.83 9.62 4.08
CA THR A 111 4.24 9.58 2.66
C THR A 111 3.59 8.42 1.91
N ILE A 112 3.63 7.20 2.48
CA ILE A 112 2.99 6.01 1.91
C ILE A 112 1.48 6.23 1.80
N THR A 113 0.87 6.74 2.88
CA THR A 113 -0.58 7.04 2.91
C THR A 113 -0.96 8.05 1.83
N ALA A 114 -0.21 9.14 1.70
CA ALA A 114 -0.46 10.15 0.67
C ALA A 114 -0.35 9.56 -0.74
N LYS A 115 0.62 8.67 -0.98
CA LYS A 115 0.77 8.00 -2.28
C LYS A 115 -0.39 7.07 -2.59
N VAL A 116 -0.77 6.19 -1.65
CA VAL A 116 -1.90 5.26 -1.84
C VAL A 116 -3.20 6.04 -2.05
N ARG A 117 -3.45 7.08 -1.25
CA ARG A 117 -4.63 7.95 -1.43
C ARG A 117 -4.65 8.59 -2.82
N ALA A 118 -3.53 9.12 -3.29
CA ALA A 118 -3.45 9.74 -4.61
C ALA A 118 -3.71 8.74 -5.74
N LEU A 119 -3.11 7.54 -5.66
CA LEU A 119 -3.27 6.51 -6.69
C LEU A 119 -4.69 5.92 -6.72
N THR A 120 -5.33 5.79 -5.55
CA THR A 120 -6.72 5.30 -5.41
C THR A 120 -7.78 6.38 -5.63
N ALA A 121 -7.40 7.64 -5.90
CA ALA A 121 -8.34 8.71 -6.21
C ALA A 121 -8.92 8.57 -7.64
N ASP A 122 -8.17 7.96 -8.54
CA ASP A 122 -8.54 7.76 -9.95
C ASP A 122 -9.44 6.52 -10.12
N PRO A 123 -10.75 6.67 -10.36
CA PRO A 123 -11.69 5.53 -10.41
C PRO A 123 -11.39 4.52 -11.52
N ASP A 124 -10.67 4.94 -12.57
CA ASP A 124 -10.30 4.11 -13.72
C ASP A 124 -8.99 3.33 -13.50
N SER A 125 -8.43 3.41 -12.29
CA SER A 125 -7.25 2.65 -11.89
C SER A 125 -7.57 1.40 -11.05
N ALA A 126 -6.72 0.39 -11.18
CA ALA A 126 -6.61 -0.72 -10.23
C ALA A 126 -5.17 -0.83 -9.73
N ILE A 127 -4.99 -0.94 -8.41
CA ILE A 127 -3.69 -1.07 -7.77
C ILE A 127 -3.47 -2.50 -7.31
N HIS A 128 -2.32 -3.08 -7.66
CA HIS A 128 -1.75 -4.25 -7.01
C HIS A 128 -0.58 -3.80 -6.13
N ALA A 129 -0.74 -3.86 -4.81
CA ALA A 129 0.29 -3.45 -3.86
C ALA A 129 1.11 -4.65 -3.37
N SER A 130 2.45 -4.54 -3.41
CA SER A 130 3.37 -5.55 -2.89
C SER A 130 4.05 -5.09 -1.62
N ILE A 131 3.88 -5.85 -0.53
CA ILE A 131 4.47 -5.55 0.80
C ILE A 131 5.77 -6.29 1.08
N ALA A 132 6.34 -6.93 0.08
CA ALA A 132 7.42 -7.90 0.25
C ALA A 132 8.83 -7.29 0.41
N GLY A 133 8.96 -5.96 0.33
CA GLY A 133 10.24 -5.27 0.44
C GLY A 133 10.25 -4.13 1.46
N GLY A 134 11.46 -3.67 1.81
CA GLY A 134 11.65 -2.57 2.75
C GLY A 134 11.84 -3.03 4.19
N ARG A 135 11.92 -2.06 5.11
CA ARG A 135 11.76 -2.38 6.53
C ARG A 135 10.34 -2.85 6.77
N LYS A 136 10.13 -3.79 7.69
CA LYS A 136 8.82 -4.39 8.01
C LYS A 136 7.70 -3.35 8.20
N THR A 137 8.03 -2.19 8.76
CA THR A 137 7.09 -1.08 8.96
C THR A 137 6.59 -0.46 7.65
N MET A 138 7.39 -0.43 6.57
CA MET A 138 6.94 0.06 5.26
C MET A 138 5.84 -0.82 4.67
N GLY A 139 6.03 -2.15 4.71
CA GLY A 139 5.01 -3.11 4.28
C GLY A 139 3.73 -3.00 5.10
N PHE A 140 3.86 -2.86 6.43
CA PHE A 140 2.73 -2.58 7.31
C PHE A 140 1.97 -1.31 6.93
N TYR A 141 2.66 -0.18 6.73
CA TYR A 141 2.00 1.08 6.37
C TYR A 141 1.39 1.04 4.97
N LEU A 142 1.99 0.34 4.01
CA LEU A 142 1.41 0.15 2.68
C LEU A 142 0.11 -0.65 2.77
N GLY A 143 0.13 -1.79 3.46
CA GLY A 143 -1.07 -2.60 3.68
C GLY A 143 -2.16 -1.84 4.42
N TYR A 144 -1.81 -1.09 5.47
CA TYR A 144 -2.78 -0.33 6.26
C TYR A 144 -3.33 0.88 5.49
N ALA A 145 -2.50 1.60 4.73
CA ALA A 145 -2.99 2.63 3.84
C ALA A 145 -3.95 2.05 2.80
N LEU A 146 -3.71 0.83 2.29
CA LEU A 146 -4.65 0.15 1.40
C LEU A 146 -5.93 -0.28 2.12
N SER A 147 -5.89 -0.65 3.41
CA SER A 147 -7.11 -0.87 4.19
C SER A 147 -7.96 0.38 4.32
N LEU A 148 -7.33 1.55 4.50
CA LEU A 148 -8.03 2.83 4.63
C LEU A 148 -8.56 3.36 3.29
N PHE A 149 -7.78 3.26 2.22
CA PHE A 149 -8.08 3.93 0.95
C PHE A 149 -8.33 2.97 -0.22
N GLY A 150 -8.06 1.68 -0.08
CA GLY A 150 -8.22 0.70 -1.14
C GLY A 150 -9.67 0.43 -1.49
N ARG A 151 -9.93 0.27 -2.79
CA ARG A 151 -11.24 0.07 -3.41
C ARG A 151 -11.42 -1.39 -3.82
N PRO A 152 -12.64 -1.86 -4.14
CA PRO A 152 -12.90 -3.28 -4.42
C PRO A 152 -12.00 -3.92 -5.49
N GLN A 153 -11.47 -3.16 -6.45
CA GLN A 153 -10.52 -3.63 -7.47
C GLN A 153 -9.07 -3.71 -7.01
N ASP A 154 -8.69 -3.02 -5.93
CA ASP A 154 -7.30 -2.99 -5.47
C ASP A 154 -6.93 -4.31 -4.76
N ARG A 155 -5.67 -4.75 -4.87
CA ARG A 155 -5.13 -6.02 -4.36
C ARG A 155 -3.87 -5.77 -3.52
N LEU A 156 -3.61 -6.69 -2.60
CA LEU A 156 -2.43 -6.69 -1.73
C LEU A 156 -1.81 -8.08 -1.78
N SER A 157 -0.50 -8.17 -1.96
CA SER A 157 0.19 -9.46 -1.98
C SER A 157 1.57 -9.40 -1.35
N HIS A 158 2.12 -10.58 -1.12
CA HIS A 158 3.53 -10.80 -0.82
C HIS A 158 4.08 -11.85 -1.79
N VAL A 159 5.17 -11.53 -2.49
CA VAL A 159 5.84 -12.51 -3.36
C VAL A 159 6.74 -13.43 -2.54
N LEU A 160 6.75 -14.71 -2.87
CA LEU A 160 7.55 -15.75 -2.24
C LEU A 160 8.45 -16.35 -3.31
N VAL A 161 9.74 -16.43 -3.01
CA VAL A 161 10.76 -17.02 -3.90
C VAL A 161 11.26 -18.28 -3.21
N SER A 162 11.37 -19.39 -3.95
CA SER A 162 11.86 -20.64 -3.38
C SER A 162 13.33 -20.55 -2.97
N SER A 163 13.72 -21.32 -1.95
CA SER A 163 15.12 -21.57 -1.64
C SER A 163 15.78 -22.36 -2.79
N PRO A 164 17.05 -22.09 -3.15
CA PRO A 164 18.02 -21.17 -2.54
C PRO A 164 18.08 -19.78 -3.19
N PHE A 165 17.03 -19.37 -3.90
CA PHE A 165 17.02 -18.13 -4.67
C PHE A 165 16.58 -16.92 -3.84
N GLU A 166 15.79 -17.16 -2.79
CA GLU A 166 15.40 -16.11 -1.84
C GLU A 166 16.62 -15.35 -1.31
N SER A 167 16.54 -14.02 -1.29
CA SER A 167 17.63 -13.14 -0.83
C SER A 167 18.94 -13.22 -1.63
N ASN A 168 19.00 -13.95 -2.74
CA ASN A 168 20.17 -13.97 -3.61
C ASN A 168 20.25 -12.65 -4.41
N PRO A 169 21.32 -11.85 -4.27
CA PRO A 169 21.43 -10.55 -4.95
C PRO A 169 21.52 -10.66 -6.48
N ASN A 170 21.86 -11.85 -7.00
CA ASN A 170 21.96 -12.13 -8.43
C ASN A 170 20.68 -12.73 -9.03
N PHE A 171 19.68 -13.04 -8.21
CA PHE A 171 18.37 -13.50 -8.67
C PHE A 171 17.40 -12.32 -8.79
N PHE A 172 16.66 -12.23 -9.90
CA PHE A 172 15.67 -11.15 -10.11
C PHE A 172 14.29 -11.69 -10.51
N TYR A 173 14.25 -12.83 -11.19
CA TYR A 173 13.07 -13.59 -11.60
C TYR A 173 13.54 -14.92 -12.23
N PRO A 174 12.68 -15.94 -12.34
CA PRO A 174 13.01 -17.19 -13.01
C PRO A 174 13.38 -16.94 -14.48
N ALA A 175 14.54 -17.41 -14.90
CA ALA A 175 14.97 -17.26 -16.29
C ALA A 175 14.10 -18.13 -17.22
N PRO A 176 13.84 -17.73 -18.47
CA PRO A 176 13.14 -18.58 -19.43
C PRO A 176 13.98 -19.77 -19.92
N VAL A 177 15.30 -19.70 -19.74
CA VAL A 177 16.30 -20.72 -20.10
C VAL A 177 17.39 -20.76 -19.04
N GLU A 178 18.21 -21.80 -19.05
CA GLU A 178 19.31 -21.98 -18.10
C GLU A 178 20.14 -20.70 -17.96
N ARG A 179 20.26 -20.21 -16.72
CA ARG A 179 21.06 -19.04 -16.37
C ARG A 179 21.73 -19.28 -15.02
N VAL A 180 23.02 -19.59 -15.09
CA VAL A 180 23.82 -19.83 -13.90
C VAL A 180 23.99 -18.55 -13.09
N ILE A 181 23.59 -18.62 -11.82
CA ILE A 181 23.94 -17.67 -10.76
C ILE A 181 24.63 -18.42 -9.61
N PHE A 182 25.25 -17.71 -8.68
CA PHE A 182 25.93 -18.33 -7.54
C PHE A 182 25.18 -18.07 -6.25
N ALA A 183 25.12 -19.09 -5.39
CA ALA A 183 24.58 -18.96 -4.04
C ALA A 183 25.39 -17.98 -3.19
N THR A 184 24.76 -17.35 -2.21
CA THR A 184 25.38 -16.37 -1.30
C THR A 184 26.12 -16.99 -0.11
N GLY A 185 26.07 -18.32 0.04
CA GLY A 185 26.74 -19.06 1.11
C GLY A 185 28.22 -19.32 0.83
N PRO A 186 28.96 -19.90 1.80
CA PRO A 186 30.40 -20.15 1.71
C PRO A 186 30.79 -21.00 0.49
N ASP A 187 29.96 -22.00 0.17
CA ASP A 187 30.23 -22.94 -0.92
C ASP A 187 30.01 -22.34 -2.31
N GLN A 188 29.35 -21.17 -2.41
CA GLN A 188 29.00 -20.46 -3.66
C GLN A 188 28.62 -21.40 -4.80
N ARG A 189 27.78 -22.41 -4.50
CA ARG A 189 27.41 -23.42 -5.51
C ARG A 189 26.71 -22.76 -6.70
N PRO A 190 26.94 -23.24 -7.94
CA PRO A 190 26.16 -22.81 -9.10
C PRO A 190 24.70 -23.22 -8.92
N LEU A 191 23.80 -22.32 -9.31
CA LEU A 191 22.36 -22.47 -9.32
C LEU A 191 21.86 -22.10 -10.71
N ASP A 192 20.90 -22.83 -11.25
CA ASP A 192 20.18 -22.40 -12.43
C ASP A 192 19.00 -21.52 -12.03
N ALA A 193 19.00 -20.24 -12.44
CA ALA A 193 17.91 -19.32 -12.15
C ALA A 193 16.59 -19.72 -12.83
N SER A 194 16.55 -20.60 -13.84
CA SER A 194 15.27 -21.12 -14.36
C SER A 194 14.56 -22.11 -13.43
N ASP A 195 15.26 -22.70 -12.46
CA ASP A 195 14.69 -23.64 -11.49
C ASP A 195 13.93 -22.95 -10.33
N ALA A 196 13.94 -21.62 -10.29
CA ALA A 196 13.29 -20.88 -9.22
C ALA A 196 11.77 -20.89 -9.34
N GLU A 197 11.08 -21.14 -8.23
CA GLU A 197 9.63 -20.98 -8.13
C GLU A 197 9.33 -19.62 -7.49
N VAL A 198 8.46 -18.85 -8.14
CA VAL A 198 8.01 -17.55 -7.64
C VAL A 198 6.49 -17.53 -7.60
N THR A 199 5.96 -17.37 -6.39
CA THR A 199 4.52 -17.45 -6.08
C THR A 199 4.05 -16.16 -5.44
N LEU A 200 2.82 -15.73 -5.74
CA LEU A 200 2.16 -14.64 -5.04
C LEU A 200 1.21 -15.18 -3.98
N ALA A 201 1.43 -14.75 -2.74
CA ALA A 201 0.45 -14.90 -1.68
C ALA A 201 -0.45 -13.67 -1.67
N ASP A 202 -1.72 -13.84 -2.05
CA ASP A 202 -2.75 -12.81 -1.87
C ASP A 202 -3.03 -12.59 -0.38
N ILE A 203 -3.08 -11.33 0.03
CA ILE A 203 -3.32 -10.94 1.42
C ILE A 203 -4.70 -10.27 1.48
N PRO A 204 -5.70 -10.91 2.10
CA PRO A 204 -6.97 -10.25 2.35
C PRO A 204 -6.78 -9.11 3.35
N PHE A 205 -7.48 -8.00 3.14
CA PHE A 205 -7.45 -6.84 4.02
C PHE A 205 -8.84 -6.22 4.16
N VAL A 206 -9.06 -5.56 5.31
CA VAL A 206 -10.34 -4.91 5.61
C VAL A 206 -10.41 -3.58 4.88
N ARG A 207 -11.53 -3.33 4.20
CA ARG A 207 -11.76 -2.08 3.47
C ARG A 207 -12.56 -1.12 4.33
N LEU A 208 -11.96 0.01 4.66
CA LEU A 208 -12.54 1.04 5.52
C LEU A 208 -12.86 2.34 4.76
N ARG A 209 -12.62 2.37 3.44
CA ARG A 209 -12.75 3.57 2.59
C ARG A 209 -14.14 4.19 2.67
N ASP A 210 -15.20 3.38 2.61
CA ASP A 210 -16.58 3.86 2.55
C ASP A 210 -17.03 4.57 3.85
N GLY A 211 -16.33 4.34 4.96
CA GLY A 211 -16.57 5.05 6.21
C GLY A 211 -15.85 6.40 6.30
N LEU A 212 -14.79 6.63 5.52
CA LEU A 212 -13.98 7.83 5.65
C LEU A 212 -14.73 9.09 5.19
N GLN A 213 -14.55 10.18 5.93
CA GLN A 213 -15.03 11.49 5.51
C GLN A 213 -14.35 11.90 4.19
N GLU A 214 -15.09 12.56 3.31
CA GLU A 214 -14.59 13.00 2.01
C GLU A 214 -13.37 13.93 2.13
N SER A 215 -13.30 14.72 3.21
CA SER A 215 -12.15 15.58 3.54
C SER A 215 -10.83 14.80 3.66
N LEU A 216 -10.87 13.55 4.13
CA LEU A 216 -9.68 12.70 4.31
C LEU A 216 -9.28 11.96 3.03
N LEU A 217 -10.20 11.87 2.07
CA LEU A 217 -9.92 11.40 0.71
C LEU A 217 -9.18 12.47 -0.11
N ARG A 218 -9.22 13.74 0.33
CA ARG A 218 -8.47 14.85 -0.27
C ARG A 218 -7.05 14.94 0.31
N ALA A 219 -6.18 15.69 -0.37
CA ALA A 219 -4.81 15.90 0.07
C ALA A 219 -4.74 16.65 1.41
N GLY A 220 -3.74 16.33 2.23
CA GLY A 220 -3.44 17.04 3.48
C GLY A 220 -3.63 16.22 4.75
N ALA A 221 -4.50 15.20 4.76
CA ALA A 221 -4.67 14.34 5.92
C ALA A 221 -3.47 13.41 6.14
N SER A 222 -2.99 13.33 7.39
CA SER A 222 -1.93 12.40 7.81
C SER A 222 -2.47 10.97 7.91
N PHE A 223 -1.57 9.99 8.03
CA PHE A 223 -1.94 8.61 8.37
C PHE A 223 -2.70 8.56 9.71
N GLY A 224 -2.22 9.29 10.71
CA GLY A 224 -2.85 9.37 12.03
C GLY A 224 -4.26 9.96 11.99
N ASP A 225 -4.51 10.97 11.15
CA ASP A 225 -5.86 11.53 10.96
C ASP A 225 -6.83 10.49 10.40
N ALA A 226 -6.40 9.76 9.36
CA ALA A 226 -7.21 8.73 8.73
C ALA A 226 -7.53 7.58 9.69
N VAL A 227 -6.55 7.14 10.49
CA VAL A 227 -6.74 6.12 11.53
C VAL A 227 -7.71 6.60 12.61
N ARG A 228 -7.54 7.83 13.14
CA ARG A 228 -8.44 8.39 14.15
C ARG A 228 -9.88 8.46 13.67
N GLN A 229 -10.09 8.88 12.42
CA GLN A 229 -11.44 8.93 11.86
C GLN A 229 -12.03 7.52 11.69
N ALA A 230 -11.26 6.58 11.15
CA ALA A 230 -11.72 5.20 10.99
C ALA A 230 -12.12 4.59 12.34
N GLN A 231 -11.33 4.83 13.40
CA GLN A 231 -11.65 4.43 14.77
C GLN A 231 -12.92 5.11 15.29
N HIS A 232 -13.09 6.41 15.04
CA HIS A 232 -14.29 7.14 15.43
C HIS A 232 -15.56 6.55 14.78
N ASN A 233 -15.50 6.17 13.50
CA ASN A 233 -16.64 5.57 12.80
C ASN A 233 -17.02 4.17 13.32
N LEU A 234 -16.07 3.44 13.89
CA LEU A 234 -16.29 2.14 14.51
C LEU A 234 -16.71 2.24 15.99
N ALA A 235 -16.57 3.42 16.60
CA ALA A 235 -16.97 3.62 17.99
C ALA A 235 -18.52 3.57 18.11
N PRO A 236 -19.06 3.05 19.23
CA PRO A 236 -20.49 3.09 19.47
C PRO A 236 -21.01 4.54 19.38
N PRO A 237 -22.15 4.79 18.72
CA PRO A 237 -22.68 6.14 18.60
C PRO A 237 -22.94 6.71 20.01
N ARG A 238 -22.44 7.92 20.27
CA ARG A 238 -22.65 8.64 21.54
C ARG A 238 -23.42 9.91 21.30
N LEU A 239 -24.52 10.06 22.05
CA LEU A 239 -25.32 11.28 22.12
C LEU A 239 -25.11 11.91 23.51
N THR A 240 -24.58 13.13 23.57
CA THR A 240 -24.49 13.92 24.80
C THR A 240 -25.49 15.07 24.74
N LEU A 241 -26.26 15.26 25.82
CA LEU A 241 -27.26 16.31 25.93
C LEU A 241 -26.86 17.28 27.04
N ASP A 242 -26.60 18.54 26.69
CA ASP A 242 -26.41 19.63 27.63
C ASP A 242 -27.74 20.36 27.83
N VAL A 243 -28.35 20.08 28.99
CA VAL A 243 -29.66 20.62 29.37
C VAL A 243 -29.61 22.11 29.63
N ALA A 244 -28.50 22.64 30.15
CA ALA A 244 -28.38 24.05 30.49
C ALA A 244 -28.35 24.93 29.23
N THR A 245 -27.71 24.44 28.16
CA THR A 245 -27.52 25.21 26.92
C THR A 245 -28.40 24.76 25.75
N CYS A 246 -29.23 23.72 25.94
CA CYS A 246 -29.98 23.03 24.88
C CYS A 246 -29.08 22.60 23.71
N ARG A 247 -27.84 22.20 24.02
CA ARG A 247 -26.87 21.71 23.03
C ARG A 247 -26.85 20.20 23.03
N VAL A 248 -26.75 19.65 21.83
CA VAL A 248 -26.66 18.23 21.57
C VAL A 248 -25.36 17.97 20.85
N ARG A 249 -24.62 16.96 21.31
CA ARG A 249 -23.42 16.48 20.64
C ARG A 249 -23.64 15.05 20.18
N CYS A 250 -23.55 14.82 18.88
CA CYS A 250 -23.54 13.50 18.25
C CYS A 250 -22.21 13.31 17.53
N GLY A 251 -21.33 12.45 18.06
CA GLY A 251 -19.94 12.41 17.63
C GLY A 251 -19.24 13.76 17.84
N GLU A 252 -18.68 14.33 16.78
CA GLU A 252 -18.06 15.67 16.79
C GLU A 252 -19.04 16.82 16.48
N THR A 253 -20.23 16.50 15.97
CA THR A 253 -21.19 17.52 15.55
C THR A 253 -21.92 18.07 16.78
N VAL A 254 -21.80 19.37 17.01
CA VAL A 254 -22.51 20.10 18.07
C VAL A 254 -23.60 20.96 17.45
N LEU A 255 -24.83 20.72 17.87
CA LEU A 255 -26.01 21.45 17.39
C LEU A 255 -26.71 22.08 18.59
N ARG A 256 -27.18 23.31 18.42
CA ARG A 256 -28.13 23.92 19.36
C ARG A 256 -29.54 23.64 18.87
N LEU A 257 -30.34 22.97 19.69
CA LEU A 257 -31.73 22.70 19.38
C LEU A 257 -32.64 23.77 19.97
N THR A 258 -33.85 23.91 19.41
CA THR A 258 -34.92 24.64 20.10
C THR A 258 -35.27 23.92 21.41
N PRO A 259 -35.78 24.61 22.43
CA PRO A 259 -36.16 23.97 23.70
C PRO A 259 -37.13 22.79 23.51
N ILE A 260 -38.07 22.89 22.57
CA ILE A 260 -39.06 21.84 22.28
C ILE A 260 -38.37 20.62 21.64
N SER A 261 -37.56 20.82 20.61
CA SER A 261 -36.83 19.73 19.96
C SER A 261 -35.86 19.05 20.93
N PHE A 262 -35.23 19.83 21.82
CA PHE A 262 -34.36 19.30 22.86
C PHE A 262 -35.13 18.44 23.87
N ALA A 263 -36.29 18.91 24.35
CA ALA A 263 -37.11 18.17 25.31
C ALA A 263 -37.54 16.80 24.77
N TRP A 264 -37.97 16.74 23.50
CA TRP A 264 -38.31 15.49 22.82
C TRP A 264 -37.11 14.54 22.74
N LEU A 265 -35.96 15.03 22.28
CA LEU A 265 -34.76 14.20 22.18
C LEU A 265 -34.30 13.69 23.56
N ALA A 266 -34.36 14.54 24.58
CA ALA A 266 -34.02 14.16 25.96
C ALA A 266 -34.98 13.11 26.53
N TRP A 267 -36.27 13.20 26.20
CA TRP A 267 -37.26 12.19 26.58
C TRP A 267 -36.96 10.84 25.92
N PHE A 268 -36.72 10.82 24.61
CA PHE A 268 -36.31 9.59 23.90
C PHE A 268 -35.02 9.01 24.47
N ALA A 269 -34.00 9.83 24.74
CA ALA A 269 -32.74 9.38 25.31
C ALA A 269 -32.91 8.72 26.69
N ARG A 270 -33.78 9.28 27.55
CA ARG A 270 -34.11 8.70 28.87
C ARG A 270 -34.83 7.36 28.73
N ARG A 271 -35.78 7.25 27.79
CA ARG A 271 -36.50 6.00 27.52
C ARG A 271 -35.56 4.90 27.01
N ALA A 272 -34.69 5.24 26.06
CA ALA A 272 -33.67 4.32 25.55
C ALA A 272 -32.73 3.82 26.65
N LEU A 273 -32.27 4.70 27.54
CA LEU A 273 -31.44 4.31 28.70
C LEU A 273 -32.19 3.40 29.69
N ALA A 274 -33.51 3.51 29.77
CA ALA A 274 -34.37 2.66 30.59
C ALA A 274 -34.84 1.38 29.86
N GLY A 275 -34.41 1.13 28.61
CA GLY A 275 -34.87 -0.02 27.81
C GLY A 275 -36.34 0.06 27.38
N LEU A 276 -36.94 1.25 27.39
CA LEU A 276 -38.32 1.48 26.99
C LEU A 276 -38.42 1.80 25.48
N PRO A 277 -39.53 1.43 24.80
CA PRO A 277 -39.73 1.75 23.39
C PRO A 277 -39.82 3.28 23.18
N PRO A 278 -39.56 3.79 21.96
CA PRO A 278 -39.66 5.22 21.65
C PRO A 278 -40.97 5.84 22.15
#